data_AF-A0A009Y3G9-F1
#
_entry.id   AF-A0A009Y3G9-F1
#
_cell.length_a   1.000
_cell.length_b   1.000
_cell.length_c   1.000
_cell.angle_alpha   90.00
_cell.angle_beta   90.00
_cell.angle_gamma   90.00
#
_symmetry.space_group_name_H-M   'P 1'
#
loop_
_entity.id
_entity.type
_entity.pdbx_description
1 polymer ?
#
loop_
_entity_poly.entity_id
_entity_poly.type
_entity_poly.pdbx_seq_one_letter_code
_entity_poly.pdbx_strand_id
1 'polypeptide(L)'
;MEKFENRFEQIRSINNIVITSNEFMVAFTGIQDCVKRSISFSEPVGCMLLAEGGLGKTTLCKTILSLMPRTEKIEKDHKKNIIPVCYVEVPSPATVKSLAITMLKELGDPTYENGYGTTEYLTSRLIYLLAQCETKLIFLDEFHHLFERKPTSTRMNRTTGNWLKTLVNRTGISFCLVGLPEFVPLLQVDSQIARRFPFIYHLNPLTVDPSNGGSMFAFLAEVARTLNKQNITFSPPLNSQLVGMQIQLATKGYHSYVMSLIRESIAHALHDNRQVITPLDFSYSWKLGITLYISKQNKNPFEMNISQIISLI
;
A
#
# COMPACT_ATOMS: atom_id res chain seq x y z
N MET A 1 -33.94 13.15 -3.78
CA MET A 1 -32.63 13.28 -3.10
C MET A 1 -32.17 11.97 -2.49
N GLU A 2 -33.01 11.28 -1.73
CA GLU A 2 -32.69 10.02 -1.02
C GLU A 2 -32.12 8.89 -1.91
N LYS A 3 -32.69 8.63 -3.10
CA LYS A 3 -32.13 7.66 -4.08
C LYS A 3 -30.79 8.09 -4.71
N PHE A 4 -30.48 9.38 -4.71
CA PHE A 4 -29.20 9.89 -5.23
C PHE A 4 -28.13 9.73 -4.16
N GLU A 5 -28.41 10.15 -2.92
CA GLU A 5 -27.50 9.98 -1.76
C GLU A 5 -27.14 8.50 -1.52
N ASN A 6 -28.13 7.59 -1.55
CA ASN A 6 -27.89 6.16 -1.36
C ASN A 6 -26.93 5.56 -2.42
N ARG A 7 -26.97 6.05 -3.67
CA ARG A 7 -26.05 5.62 -4.73
C ARG A 7 -24.59 6.04 -4.46
N PHE A 8 -24.37 7.28 -4.02
CA PHE A 8 -23.03 7.74 -3.65
C PHE A 8 -22.50 7.05 -2.41
N GLU A 9 -23.37 6.72 -1.45
CA GLU A 9 -23.01 5.91 -0.29
C GLU A 9 -22.60 4.49 -0.69
N GLN A 10 -23.34 3.83 -1.60
CA GLN A 10 -22.93 2.54 -2.16
C GLN A 10 -21.56 2.62 -2.84
N ILE A 11 -21.35 3.60 -3.73
CA ILE A 11 -20.05 3.79 -4.42
C ILE A 11 -18.92 4.04 -3.40
N ARG A 12 -19.18 4.85 -2.37
CA ARG A 12 -18.22 5.14 -1.30
C ARG A 12 -17.87 3.89 -0.49
N SER A 13 -18.85 3.04 -0.21
CA SER A 13 -18.63 1.80 0.53
C SER A 13 -17.72 0.82 -0.25
N ILE A 14 -17.80 0.81 -1.59
CA ILE A 14 -16.92 0.01 -2.46
C ILE A 14 -15.47 0.50 -2.37
N ASN A 15 -15.24 1.80 -2.17
CA ASN A 15 -13.90 2.36 -2.07
C ASN A 15 -13.12 1.87 -0.84
N ASN A 16 -13.83 1.41 0.20
CA ASN A 16 -13.24 0.92 1.45
C ASN A 16 -13.01 -0.60 1.46
N ILE A 17 -13.39 -1.30 0.40
CA ILE A 17 -13.15 -2.74 0.30
C ILE A 17 -11.66 -3.01 0.16
N VAL A 18 -11.11 -3.80 1.08
CA VAL A 18 -9.76 -4.35 1.02
C VAL A 18 -9.85 -5.77 0.48
N ILE A 19 -9.14 -6.05 -0.62
CA ILE A 19 -9.07 -7.37 -1.23
C ILE A 19 -7.75 -8.02 -0.82
N THR A 20 -7.84 -9.21 -0.25
CA THR A 20 -6.68 -9.94 0.27
C THR A 20 -6.21 -10.99 -0.74
N SER A 21 -5.14 -10.70 -1.48
CA SER A 21 -4.42 -11.71 -2.26
C SER A 21 -3.47 -12.53 -1.37
N ASN A 22 -2.94 -13.64 -1.88
CA ASN A 22 -1.96 -14.44 -1.13
C ASN A 22 -0.70 -13.63 -0.79
N GLU A 23 -0.13 -12.91 -1.76
CA GLU A 23 1.03 -12.04 -1.54
C GLU A 23 0.73 -10.94 -0.50
N PHE A 24 -0.47 -10.34 -0.58
CA PHE A 24 -0.92 -9.35 0.40
C PHE A 24 -0.96 -9.95 1.81
N MET A 25 -1.50 -11.16 1.96
CA MET A 25 -1.60 -11.82 3.26
C MET A 25 -0.24 -12.28 3.82
N VAL A 26 0.67 -12.72 2.96
CA VAL A 26 2.06 -13.04 3.34
C VAL A 26 2.76 -11.79 3.86
N ALA A 27 2.68 -10.67 3.13
CA ALA A 27 3.24 -9.40 3.55
C ALA A 27 2.59 -8.89 4.85
N PHE A 28 1.26 -8.91 4.91
CA PHE A 28 0.48 -8.46 6.07
C PHE A 28 0.81 -9.23 7.35
N THR A 29 0.88 -10.56 7.27
CA THR A 29 1.24 -11.42 8.41
C THR A 29 2.71 -11.24 8.76
N GLY A 30 3.57 -11.25 7.76
CA GLY A 30 5.01 -11.14 7.92
C GLY A 30 5.47 -9.83 8.57
N ILE A 31 4.83 -8.70 8.24
CA ILE A 31 5.10 -7.40 8.89
C ILE A 31 4.72 -7.46 10.37
N GLN A 32 3.55 -8.01 10.71
CA GLN A 32 3.13 -8.16 12.11
C GLN A 32 4.06 -9.10 12.89
N ASP A 33 4.56 -10.16 12.25
CA ASP A 33 5.53 -11.05 12.87
C ASP A 33 6.87 -10.37 13.11
N CYS A 34 7.28 -9.40 12.29
CA CYS A 34 8.47 -8.57 12.57
C CYS A 34 8.29 -7.76 13.87
N VAL A 35 7.10 -7.23 14.13
CA VAL A 35 6.77 -6.56 15.39
C VAL A 35 6.86 -7.54 16.57
N LYS A 36 6.23 -8.72 16.46
CA LYS A 36 6.28 -9.75 17.52
C LYS A 36 7.70 -10.24 17.79
N ARG A 37 8.50 -10.46 16.74
CA ARG A 37 9.92 -10.83 16.85
C ARG A 37 10.73 -9.74 17.53
N SER A 38 10.50 -8.48 17.17
CA SER A 38 11.21 -7.35 17.78
C SER A 38 11.02 -7.29 19.29
N ILE A 39 9.78 -7.52 19.74
CA ILE A 39 9.44 -7.58 21.17
C ILE A 39 10.04 -8.84 21.82
N SER A 40 9.88 -10.00 21.20
CA SER A 40 10.27 -11.30 21.79
C SER A 40 11.78 -11.47 21.89
N PHE A 41 12.54 -10.97 20.91
CA PHE A 41 13.99 -11.08 20.87
C PHE A 41 14.69 -9.90 21.56
N SER A 42 13.94 -8.86 21.95
CA SER A 42 14.52 -7.60 22.44
C SER A 42 15.56 -7.00 21.47
N GLU A 43 15.39 -7.26 20.17
CA GLU A 43 16.24 -6.76 19.09
C GLU A 43 15.34 -6.30 17.94
N PRO A 44 15.55 -5.11 17.35
CA PRO A 44 14.69 -4.62 16.29
C PRO A 44 14.80 -5.47 15.02
N VAL A 45 13.68 -6.06 14.62
CA VAL A 45 13.51 -6.80 13.37
C VAL A 45 12.62 -5.98 12.44
N GLY A 46 13.21 -5.43 11.38
CA GLY A 46 12.50 -4.70 10.35
C GLY A 46 12.24 -5.52 9.08
N CYS A 47 11.50 -4.93 8.16
CA CYS A 47 11.22 -5.49 6.84
C CYS A 47 11.11 -4.43 5.76
N MET A 48 11.04 -4.87 4.50
CA MET A 48 10.72 -4.03 3.36
C MET A 48 9.43 -4.50 2.70
N LEU A 49 8.60 -3.55 2.27
CA LEU A 49 7.43 -3.79 1.42
C LEU A 49 7.67 -3.11 0.07
N LEU A 50 7.89 -3.92 -0.96
CA LEU A 50 8.35 -3.47 -2.26
C LEU A 50 7.29 -3.73 -3.31
N ALA A 51 6.94 -2.70 -4.07
CA ALA A 51 6.04 -2.82 -5.20
C ALA A 51 6.15 -1.59 -6.09
N GLU A 52 5.81 -1.75 -7.37
CA GLU A 52 5.53 -0.62 -8.25
C GLU A 52 4.32 0.19 -7.78
N GLY A 53 4.13 1.37 -8.39
CA GLY A 53 2.96 2.20 -8.15
C GLY A 53 1.65 1.44 -8.42
N GLY A 54 0.66 1.59 -7.55
CA GLY A 54 -0.67 1.02 -7.75
C GLY A 54 -0.84 -0.47 -7.41
N LEU A 55 0.13 -1.11 -6.76
CA LEU A 55 0.06 -2.52 -6.35
C LEU A 55 -0.42 -2.76 -4.90
N GLY A 56 -0.96 -1.74 -4.23
CA GLY A 56 -1.64 -1.90 -2.93
C GLY A 56 -0.78 -1.73 -1.68
N LYS A 57 0.44 -1.20 -1.79
CA LYS A 57 1.35 -0.92 -0.64
C LYS A 57 0.64 -0.12 0.47
N THR A 58 0.13 1.07 0.12
CA THR A 58 -0.56 1.95 1.07
C THR A 58 -1.83 1.31 1.64
N THR A 59 -2.56 0.52 0.85
CA THR A 59 -3.72 -0.24 1.33
C THR A 59 -3.32 -1.24 2.41
N LEU A 60 -2.20 -1.95 2.22
CA LEU A 60 -1.66 -2.88 3.21
C LEU A 60 -1.28 -2.14 4.50
N CYS A 61 -0.51 -1.05 4.40
CA CYS A 61 -0.11 -0.25 5.55
C CYS A 61 -1.32 0.27 6.35
N LYS A 62 -2.33 0.80 5.66
CA LYS A 62 -3.59 1.27 6.26
C LYS A 62 -4.39 0.15 6.93
N THR A 63 -4.37 -1.05 6.35
CA THR A 63 -5.03 -2.23 6.93
C THR A 63 -4.36 -2.67 8.23
N ILE A 64 -3.04 -2.60 8.32
CA ILE A 64 -2.33 -2.88 9.58
C ILE A 64 -2.60 -1.76 10.62
N LEU A 65 -2.58 -0.51 10.18
CA LEU A 65 -2.87 0.65 11.03
C LEU A 65 -4.27 0.58 11.66
N SER A 66 -5.29 0.11 10.92
CA SER A 66 -6.65 0.02 11.45
C SER A 66 -6.84 -1.06 12.53
N LEU A 67 -5.97 -2.08 12.57
CA LEU A 67 -5.98 -3.12 13.60
C LEU A 67 -5.28 -2.72 14.90
N MET A 68 -4.50 -1.66 14.86
CA MET A 68 -3.79 -1.09 16.01
C MET A 68 -4.08 0.41 16.12
N PRO A 69 -5.35 0.80 16.40
CA PRO A 69 -5.78 2.18 16.36
C PRO A 69 -5.10 3.03 17.43
N ARG A 70 -5.04 4.34 17.15
CA ARG A 70 -4.63 5.33 18.15
C ARG A 70 -5.63 5.36 19.31
N THR A 71 -5.14 5.43 20.54
CA THR A 71 -5.96 5.47 21.74
C THR A 71 -5.41 6.48 22.75
N GLU A 72 -6.20 6.86 23.75
CA GLU A 72 -5.74 7.65 24.89
C GLU A 72 -5.63 6.75 26.12
N LYS A 73 -4.57 6.93 26.90
CA LYS A 73 -4.38 6.29 28.21
C LYS A 73 -4.24 7.36 29.27
N ILE A 74 -4.86 7.17 30.43
CA ILE A 74 -4.70 8.02 31.59
C ILE A 74 -3.70 7.34 32.53
N GLU A 75 -2.56 7.98 32.79
CA GLU A 75 -1.59 7.55 33.79
C GLU A 75 -1.40 8.72 34.77
N LYS A 76 -1.48 8.48 36.10
CA LYS A 76 -1.14 9.48 37.14
C LYS A 76 -1.57 10.93 36.79
N ASP A 77 -2.87 11.11 36.50
CA ASP A 77 -3.52 12.38 36.16
C ASP A 77 -3.08 13.11 34.88
N HIS A 78 -2.35 12.45 33.98
CA HIS A 78 -2.07 12.98 32.63
C HIS A 78 -2.64 12.09 31.54
N LYS A 79 -3.11 12.73 30.46
CA LYS A 79 -3.51 12.05 29.23
C LYS A 79 -2.29 11.78 28.36
N LYS A 80 -2.18 10.54 27.89
CA LYS A 80 -1.10 10.06 27.04
C LYS A 80 -1.69 9.48 25.76
N ASN A 81 -1.22 9.93 24.61
CA ASN A 81 -1.63 9.38 23.32
C ASN A 81 -0.82 8.13 23.01
N ILE A 82 -1.51 7.02 22.79
CA ILE A 82 -0.93 5.75 22.38
C ILE A 82 -1.08 5.62 20.86
N ILE A 83 0.05 5.50 20.16
CA ILE A 83 0.14 5.40 18.71
C ILE A 83 1.00 4.17 18.40
N PRO A 84 0.41 2.95 18.38
CA PRO A 84 1.17 1.71 18.23
C PRO A 84 1.82 1.58 16.85
N VAL A 85 1.19 2.18 15.82
CA VAL A 85 1.70 2.22 14.45
C VAL A 85 1.82 3.68 14.01
N CYS A 86 3.03 4.13 13.71
CA CYS A 86 3.28 5.42 13.10
C CYS A 86 3.47 5.24 11.59
N TYR A 87 2.52 5.74 10.79
CA TYR A 87 2.63 5.74 9.34
C TYR A 87 3.11 7.10 8.87
N VAL A 88 4.18 7.13 8.09
CA VAL A 88 4.76 8.37 7.56
C VAL A 88 5.05 8.20 6.07
N GLU A 89 4.44 9.06 5.27
CA GLU A 89 4.84 9.22 3.87
C GLU A 89 6.06 10.15 3.81
N VAL A 90 7.16 9.68 3.23
CA VAL A 90 8.42 10.41 3.19
C VAL A 90 8.29 11.63 2.26
N PRO A 91 8.54 12.86 2.76
CA PRO A 91 8.33 14.08 1.99
C PRO A 91 9.29 14.16 0.80
N SER A 92 8.89 14.87 -0.26
CA SER A 92 9.76 15.16 -1.41
C SER A 92 9.88 16.68 -1.63
N PRO A 93 11.10 17.26 -1.62
CA PRO A 93 12.41 16.62 -1.42
C PRO A 93 12.64 16.17 0.04
N ALA A 94 13.24 14.99 0.20
CA ALA A 94 13.44 14.37 1.50
C ALA A 94 14.81 14.72 2.09
N THR A 95 14.83 15.11 3.38
CA THR A 95 16.05 15.17 4.19
C THR A 95 15.78 14.44 5.51
N VAL A 96 16.85 14.03 6.21
CA VAL A 96 16.71 13.47 7.57
C VAL A 96 15.94 14.43 8.49
N LYS A 97 16.22 15.74 8.38
CA LYS A 97 15.54 16.75 9.19
C LYS A 97 14.05 16.86 8.85
N SER A 98 13.69 16.93 7.57
CA SER A 98 12.28 17.03 7.15
C SER A 98 11.50 15.75 7.48
N LEU A 99 12.13 14.57 7.39
CA LEU A 99 11.49 13.34 7.85
C LEU A 99 11.27 13.33 9.36
N ALA A 100 12.27 13.73 10.16
CA ALA A 100 12.12 13.79 11.62
C ALA A 100 10.97 14.72 12.05
N ILE A 101 10.83 15.89 11.39
CA ILE A 101 9.71 16.82 11.62
C ILE A 101 8.37 16.18 11.24
N THR A 102 8.32 15.47 10.10
CA THR A 102 7.10 14.78 9.65
C THR A 102 6.70 13.67 10.62
N MET A 103 7.65 12.88 11.12
CA MET A 103 7.39 11.85 12.13
C MET A 103 6.88 12.46 13.46
N LEU A 104 7.45 13.59 13.91
CA LEU A 104 6.96 14.31 15.08
C LEU A 104 5.52 14.78 14.90
N LYS A 105 5.19 15.34 13.73
CA LYS A 105 3.83 15.72 13.37
C LYS A 105 2.86 14.54 13.48
N GLU A 106 3.21 13.40 12.89
CA GLU A 106 2.35 12.21 12.88
C GLU A 106 2.12 11.64 14.27
N LEU A 107 3.08 11.82 15.19
CA LEU A 107 2.96 11.44 16.60
C LEU A 107 2.20 12.47 17.45
N GLY A 108 1.76 13.59 16.87
CA GLY A 108 0.98 14.63 17.55
C GLY A 108 1.82 15.61 18.36
N ASP A 109 3.09 15.78 18.01
CA ASP A 109 3.94 16.79 18.63
C ASP A 109 3.40 18.22 18.36
N PRO A 110 3.15 19.05 19.38
CA PRO A 110 2.50 20.35 19.17
C PRO A 110 3.43 21.45 18.62
N THR A 111 4.75 21.25 18.64
CA THR A 111 5.72 22.27 18.17
C THR A 111 6.57 21.77 17.00
N TYR A 112 6.07 20.80 16.25
CA TYR A 112 6.74 20.25 15.08
C TYR A 112 7.01 21.33 14.02
N GLU A 113 6.07 22.27 13.81
CA GLU A 113 6.12 23.33 12.79
C GLU A 113 7.28 24.30 13.00
N ASN A 114 7.67 24.49 14.26
CA ASN A 114 8.75 25.40 14.60
C ASN A 114 10.09 24.94 13.98
N GLY A 115 10.27 23.64 13.74
CA GLY A 115 11.46 23.08 13.09
C GLY A 115 12.81 23.47 13.72
N TYR A 116 12.77 24.09 14.90
CA TYR A 116 13.92 24.66 15.58
C TYR A 116 14.76 23.54 16.19
N GLY A 117 16.07 23.71 16.06
CA GLY A 117 17.06 22.74 16.54
C GLY A 117 17.78 22.00 15.41
N THR A 118 18.85 21.34 15.83
CA THR A 118 19.66 20.49 14.97
C THR A 118 18.95 19.17 14.68
N THR A 119 19.47 18.41 13.71
CA THR A 119 18.97 17.07 13.40
C THR A 119 19.05 16.15 14.62
N GLU A 120 20.11 16.26 15.42
CA GLU A 120 20.34 15.47 16.64
C GLU A 120 19.30 15.79 17.73
N TYR A 121 18.96 17.07 17.89
CA TYR A 121 17.92 17.51 18.81
C TYR A 121 16.56 16.94 18.41
N LEU A 122 16.17 17.10 17.14
CA LEU A 122 14.91 16.57 16.61
C LEU A 122 14.84 15.05 16.70
N THR A 123 15.96 14.35 16.45
CA THR A 123 16.05 12.89 16.58
C THR A 123 15.87 12.44 18.02
N SER A 124 16.50 13.12 18.98
CA SER A 124 16.37 12.76 20.40
C SER A 124 14.95 13.00 20.91
N ARG A 125 14.33 14.10 20.49
CA ARG A 125 12.93 14.42 20.74
C ARG A 125 11.98 13.36 20.14
N LEU A 126 12.22 12.95 18.90
CA LEU A 126 11.46 11.90 18.23
C LEU A 126 11.54 10.57 18.98
N ILE A 127 12.73 10.15 19.40
CA ILE A 127 12.92 8.92 20.18
C ILE A 127 12.14 8.97 21.49
N TYR A 128 12.19 10.10 22.20
CA TYR A 128 11.41 10.28 23.42
C TYR A 128 9.90 10.15 23.15
N LEU A 129 9.40 10.84 22.12
CA LEU A 129 7.97 10.83 21.80
C LEU A 129 7.49 9.43 21.34
N LEU A 130 8.29 8.70 20.56
CA LEU A 130 7.98 7.32 20.18
C LEU A 130 7.81 6.40 21.39
N ALA A 131 8.65 6.57 22.42
CA ALA A 131 8.53 5.83 23.67
C ALA A 131 7.27 6.24 24.46
N GLN A 132 6.97 7.54 24.52
CA GLN A 132 5.72 8.03 25.13
C GLN A 132 4.48 7.57 24.36
N CYS A 133 4.55 7.36 23.06
CA CYS A 133 3.43 6.87 22.27
C CYS A 133 3.29 5.34 22.29
N GLU A 134 4.18 4.63 22.99
CA GLU A 134 4.24 3.15 23.01
C GLU A 134 4.23 2.57 21.58
N THR A 135 4.91 3.24 20.65
CA THR A 135 4.95 2.85 19.23
C THR A 135 5.72 1.53 19.08
N LYS A 136 5.17 0.61 18.27
CA LYS A 136 5.70 -0.74 18.04
C LYS A 136 6.10 -0.97 16.58
N LEU A 137 5.50 -0.22 15.65
CA LEU A 137 5.77 -0.30 14.22
C LEU A 137 5.82 1.10 13.62
N ILE A 138 6.81 1.33 12.75
CA ILE A 138 6.90 2.54 11.93
C ILE A 138 6.88 2.13 10.45
N PHE A 139 5.92 2.66 9.69
CA PHE A 139 5.96 2.63 8.22
C PHE A 139 6.61 3.90 7.70
N LEU A 140 7.63 3.74 6.85
CA LEU A 140 8.18 4.83 6.05
C LEU A 140 7.79 4.57 4.59
N ASP A 141 6.69 5.18 4.12
CA ASP A 141 6.20 5.06 2.74
C ASP A 141 6.94 6.00 1.80
N GLU A 142 7.11 5.57 0.56
CA GLU A 142 7.94 6.24 -0.44
C GLU A 142 9.40 6.46 0.06
N PHE A 143 9.95 5.52 0.84
CA PHE A 143 11.26 5.64 1.50
C PHE A 143 12.42 5.92 0.52
N HIS A 144 12.26 5.51 -0.73
CA HIS A 144 13.22 5.78 -1.79
C HIS A 144 13.42 7.28 -2.07
N HIS A 145 12.51 8.17 -1.67
CA HIS A 145 12.70 9.62 -1.74
C HIS A 145 13.91 10.13 -0.94
N LEU A 146 14.32 9.41 0.13
CA LEU A 146 15.50 9.75 0.92
C LEU A 146 16.83 9.35 0.27
N PHE A 147 16.78 8.60 -0.83
CA PHE A 147 17.95 8.11 -1.54
C PHE A 147 18.03 8.77 -2.91
N GLU A 148 19.16 9.42 -3.18
CA GLU A 148 19.44 9.93 -4.52
C GLU A 148 20.18 8.87 -5.33
N ARG A 149 19.73 8.66 -6.58
CA ARG A 149 20.35 7.72 -7.53
C ARG A 149 21.63 8.26 -8.19
N LYS A 150 22.05 9.49 -7.86
CA LYS A 150 23.23 10.13 -8.49
C LYS A 150 24.54 9.63 -7.86
N PRO A 151 25.61 9.40 -8.64
CA PRO A 151 26.91 8.93 -8.13
C PRO A 151 27.54 9.85 -7.07
N THR A 152 27.23 11.14 -7.10
CA THR A 152 27.74 12.16 -6.18
C THR A 152 27.06 12.14 -4.80
N SER A 153 25.98 11.37 -4.64
CA SER A 153 25.09 11.43 -3.48
C SER A 153 25.37 10.37 -2.41
N THR A 154 26.48 9.63 -2.54
CA THR A 154 26.94 8.60 -1.59
C THR A 154 27.00 9.11 -0.14
N ARG A 155 27.40 10.37 0.07
CA ARG A 155 27.44 10.99 1.41
C ARG A 155 26.05 11.18 2.01
N MET A 156 25.07 11.59 1.21
CA MET A 156 23.69 11.77 1.67
C MET A 156 23.04 10.42 1.99
N ASN A 157 23.17 9.44 1.11
CA ASN A 157 22.66 8.08 1.33
C ASN A 157 23.27 7.45 2.60
N ARG A 158 24.57 7.64 2.84
CA ARG A 158 25.24 7.21 4.08
C ARG A 158 24.70 7.94 5.32
N THR A 159 24.37 9.22 5.19
CA THR A 159 23.83 10.03 6.30
C THR A 159 22.42 9.55 6.68
N THR A 160 21.56 9.34 5.69
CA THR A 160 20.23 8.73 5.86
C THR A 160 20.34 7.35 6.51
N GLY A 161 21.23 6.49 6.00
CA GLY A 161 21.42 5.15 6.51
C GLY A 161 21.90 5.12 7.96
N ASN A 162 22.88 5.96 8.31
CA ASN A 162 23.37 6.10 9.68
C ASN A 162 22.29 6.61 10.64
N TRP A 163 21.46 7.55 10.18
CA TRP A 163 20.35 8.06 10.97
C TRP A 163 19.28 7.01 11.21
N LEU A 164 18.87 6.27 10.17
CA LEU A 164 17.93 5.15 10.29
C LEU A 164 18.47 4.08 11.25
N LYS A 165 19.75 3.70 11.10
CA LYS A 165 20.43 2.78 12.03
C LYS A 165 20.34 3.28 13.48
N THR A 166 20.59 4.57 13.70
CA THR A 166 20.54 5.18 15.03
C THR A 166 19.13 5.13 15.62
N LEU A 167 18.10 5.45 14.83
CA LEU A 167 16.71 5.35 15.25
C LEU A 167 16.33 3.92 15.61
N VAL A 168 16.61 2.95 14.72
CA VAL A 168 16.29 1.54 14.94
C VAL A 168 16.93 1.04 16.25
N ASN A 169 18.21 1.34 16.47
CA ASN A 169 18.91 0.90 17.68
C ASN A 169 18.42 1.56 18.97
N ARG A 170 18.15 2.88 18.92
CA ARG A 170 17.78 3.63 20.13
C ARG A 170 16.31 3.43 20.53
N THR A 171 15.46 3.02 19.58
CA THR A 171 14.03 2.81 19.84
C THR A 171 13.69 1.34 20.07
N GLY A 172 14.41 0.40 19.43
CA GLY A 172 14.03 -1.01 19.43
C GLY A 172 12.74 -1.31 18.66
N ILE A 173 12.18 -0.31 17.96
CA ILE A 173 10.92 -0.40 17.22
C ILE A 173 11.15 -1.15 15.90
N SER A 174 10.13 -1.91 15.46
CA SER A 174 10.14 -2.52 14.13
C SER A 174 9.85 -1.45 13.05
N PHE A 175 10.67 -1.42 12.00
CA PHE A 175 10.49 -0.51 10.87
C PHE A 175 10.12 -1.32 9.62
N CYS A 176 9.12 -0.85 8.89
CA CYS A 176 8.78 -1.33 7.56
C CYS A 176 9.07 -0.22 6.54
N LEU A 177 10.11 -0.42 5.72
CA LEU A 177 10.46 0.49 4.64
C LEU A 177 9.61 0.15 3.42
N VAL A 178 8.83 1.12 2.93
CA VAL A 178 7.87 0.90 1.85
C VAL A 178 8.29 1.74 0.64
N GLY A 179 8.32 1.14 -0.55
CA GLY A 179 8.73 1.84 -1.75
C GLY A 179 8.96 0.95 -2.97
N LEU A 180 9.73 1.47 -3.92
CA LEU A 180 10.04 0.79 -5.19
C LEU A 180 11.14 -0.28 -5.03
N PRO A 181 11.09 -1.40 -5.75
CA PRO A 181 12.13 -2.44 -5.67
C PRO A 181 13.56 -1.91 -5.93
N GLU A 182 13.69 -0.87 -6.75
CA GLU A 182 14.97 -0.29 -7.15
C GLU A 182 15.83 0.29 -6.02
N PHE A 183 15.28 0.59 -4.83
CA PHE A 183 16.08 1.14 -3.72
C PHE A 183 16.79 0.05 -2.89
N VAL A 184 16.44 -1.22 -3.04
CA VAL A 184 17.03 -2.32 -2.25
C VAL A 184 18.55 -2.38 -2.37
N PRO A 185 19.16 -2.31 -3.58
CA PRO A 185 20.61 -2.35 -3.70
C PRO A 185 21.29 -1.19 -2.98
N LEU A 186 20.66 -0.01 -2.97
CA LEU A 186 21.20 1.19 -2.30
C LEU A 186 21.24 1.02 -0.77
N LEU A 187 20.26 0.31 -0.21
CA LEU A 187 20.22 0.01 1.22
C LEU A 187 21.20 -1.11 1.59
N GLN A 188 21.33 -2.12 0.73
CA GLN A 188 22.13 -3.31 0.99
C GLN A 188 23.66 -3.08 0.88
N VAL A 189 24.11 -1.93 0.35
CA VAL A 189 25.52 -1.53 0.39
C VAL A 189 26.06 -1.52 1.83
N ASP A 190 25.24 -1.08 2.79
CA ASP A 190 25.61 -1.11 4.20
C ASP A 190 25.08 -2.37 4.87
N SER A 191 25.96 -3.36 5.05
CA SER A 191 25.65 -4.63 5.74
C SER A 191 25.05 -4.44 7.13
N GLN A 192 25.34 -3.32 7.81
CA GLN A 192 24.76 -3.04 9.12
C GLN A 192 23.27 -2.69 8.98
N ILE A 193 22.88 -1.95 7.95
CA ILE A 193 21.47 -1.63 7.69
C ILE A 193 20.76 -2.86 7.15
N ALA A 194 21.35 -3.57 6.18
CA ALA A 194 20.76 -4.76 5.56
C ALA A 194 20.30 -5.80 6.58
N ARG A 195 21.13 -6.08 7.61
CA ARG A 195 20.80 -7.05 8.68
C ARG A 195 19.61 -6.65 9.54
N ARG A 196 19.24 -5.37 9.60
CA ARG A 196 18.05 -4.87 10.32
C ARG A 196 16.76 -5.04 9.52
N PHE A 197 16.86 -5.27 8.21
CA PHE A 197 15.72 -5.47 7.31
C PHE A 197 15.84 -6.80 6.54
N PRO A 198 15.92 -7.95 7.23
CA PRO A 198 16.16 -9.25 6.58
C PRO A 198 14.94 -9.77 5.81
N PHE A 199 13.73 -9.30 6.15
CA PHE A 199 12.50 -9.72 5.49
C PHE A 199 12.12 -8.76 4.38
N ILE A 200 11.89 -9.29 3.19
CA ILE A 200 11.47 -8.51 2.02
C ILE A 200 10.18 -9.13 1.49
N TYR A 201 9.13 -8.32 1.42
CA TYR A 201 7.83 -8.69 0.88
C TYR A 201 7.58 -7.93 -0.41
N HIS A 202 7.27 -8.67 -1.47
CA HIS A 202 6.94 -8.11 -2.78
C HIS A 202 5.43 -8.16 -3.00
N LEU A 203 4.87 -7.08 -3.54
CA LEU A 203 3.54 -7.11 -4.15
C LEU A 203 3.73 -6.97 -5.66
N ASN A 204 3.26 -7.94 -6.42
CA ASN A 204 3.43 -7.99 -7.86
C ASN A 204 2.12 -7.71 -8.60
N PRO A 205 2.17 -7.35 -9.89
CA PRO A 205 1.00 -7.36 -10.74
C PRO A 205 0.36 -8.75 -10.75
N LEU A 206 -0.97 -8.78 -10.76
CA LEU A 206 -1.75 -10.00 -10.92
C LEU A 206 -1.42 -10.67 -12.26
N THR A 207 -1.35 -11.99 -12.24
CA THR A 207 -0.99 -12.80 -13.39
C THR A 207 -2.15 -13.68 -13.81
N VAL A 208 -2.18 -13.98 -15.11
CA VAL A 208 -3.07 -14.96 -15.72
C VAL A 208 -2.19 -15.95 -16.46
N ASP A 209 -2.33 -17.22 -16.10
CA ASP A 209 -1.91 -18.37 -16.91
C ASP A 209 -3.17 -18.90 -17.64
N PRO A 210 -3.19 -18.87 -18.98
CA PRO A 210 -4.31 -19.37 -19.78
C PRO A 210 -4.68 -20.84 -19.52
N SER A 211 -3.75 -21.64 -18.99
CA SER A 211 -3.87 -23.09 -18.79
C SER A 211 -4.02 -23.51 -17.32
N ASN A 212 -3.37 -22.80 -16.38
CA ASN A 212 -3.31 -23.19 -14.95
C ASN A 212 -3.96 -22.19 -13.99
N GLY A 213 -4.70 -21.19 -14.48
CA GLY A 213 -5.32 -20.17 -13.62
C GLY A 213 -4.36 -19.03 -13.30
N GLY A 214 -4.40 -18.41 -12.11
CA GLY A 214 -3.54 -17.26 -11.84
C GLY A 214 -4.05 -16.39 -10.70
N SER A 215 -3.17 -15.53 -10.18
CA SER A 215 -3.51 -14.65 -9.06
C SER A 215 -4.65 -13.69 -9.39
N MET A 216 -4.81 -13.32 -10.67
CA MET A 216 -5.94 -12.52 -11.16
C MET A 216 -7.29 -13.17 -10.85
N PHE A 217 -7.48 -14.46 -11.13
CA PHE A 217 -8.77 -15.11 -10.93
C PHE A 217 -9.14 -15.23 -9.45
N ALA A 218 -8.16 -15.55 -8.59
CA ALA A 218 -8.37 -15.58 -7.14
C ALA A 218 -8.73 -14.19 -6.60
N PHE A 219 -8.03 -13.16 -7.07
CA PHE A 219 -8.33 -11.77 -6.72
C PHE A 219 -9.74 -11.35 -7.15
N LEU A 220 -10.12 -11.63 -8.41
CA LEU A 220 -11.44 -11.31 -8.95
C LEU A 220 -12.56 -12.10 -8.26
N ALA A 221 -12.31 -13.34 -7.85
CA ALA A 221 -13.26 -14.12 -7.07
C ALA A 221 -13.52 -13.46 -5.71
N GLU A 222 -12.48 -12.99 -5.03
CA GLU A 222 -12.59 -12.29 -3.75
C GLU A 222 -13.28 -10.92 -3.90
N VAL A 223 -13.02 -10.20 -5.00
CA VAL A 223 -13.75 -8.98 -5.37
C VAL A 223 -15.24 -9.26 -5.54
N ALA A 224 -15.59 -10.24 -6.37
CA ALA A 224 -16.98 -10.59 -6.63
C ALA A 224 -17.69 -11.03 -5.35
N ARG A 225 -17.04 -11.85 -4.51
CA ARG A 225 -17.57 -12.29 -3.22
C ARG A 225 -17.83 -11.11 -2.28
N THR A 226 -16.93 -10.14 -2.23
CA THR A 226 -17.08 -8.98 -1.36
C THR A 226 -18.16 -8.03 -1.84
N LEU A 227 -18.23 -7.78 -3.14
CA LEU A 227 -19.27 -6.95 -3.76
C LEU A 227 -20.66 -7.57 -3.71
N ASN A 228 -20.75 -8.90 -3.74
CA ASN A 228 -22.03 -9.60 -3.59
C ASN A 228 -22.69 -9.32 -2.23
N LYS A 229 -21.91 -9.05 -1.17
CA LYS A 229 -22.44 -8.61 0.14
C LYS A 229 -23.15 -7.25 0.07
N GLN A 230 -22.89 -6.48 -0.99
CA GLN A 230 -23.52 -5.20 -1.29
C GLN A 230 -24.58 -5.31 -2.39
N ASN A 231 -25.02 -6.53 -2.71
CA ASN A 231 -25.95 -6.87 -3.79
C ASN A 231 -25.42 -6.54 -5.19
N ILE A 232 -24.11 -6.45 -5.37
CA ILE A 232 -23.48 -6.20 -6.67
C ILE A 232 -22.97 -7.54 -7.24
N THR A 233 -23.43 -7.88 -8.44
CA THR A 233 -23.13 -9.16 -9.10
C THR A 233 -22.59 -8.95 -10.51
N PHE A 234 -22.01 -10.00 -11.10
CA PHE A 234 -21.40 -9.96 -12.43
C PHE A 234 -21.95 -11.08 -13.31
N SER A 235 -22.31 -10.74 -14.56
CA SER A 235 -22.75 -11.68 -15.57
C SER A 235 -22.04 -11.43 -16.90
N PRO A 236 -21.14 -12.32 -17.36
CA PRO A 236 -20.72 -13.58 -16.71
C PRO A 236 -19.93 -13.35 -15.41
N PRO A 237 -19.65 -14.41 -14.61
CA PRO A 237 -18.89 -14.28 -13.38
C PRO A 237 -17.56 -13.53 -13.59
N LEU A 238 -17.21 -12.64 -12.66
CA LEU A 238 -16.04 -11.76 -12.77
C LEU A 238 -14.72 -12.55 -12.91
N ASN A 239 -14.63 -13.68 -12.22
CA ASN A 239 -13.49 -14.60 -12.26
C ASN A 239 -13.60 -15.66 -13.37
N SER A 240 -14.53 -15.52 -14.32
CA SER A 240 -14.57 -16.39 -15.50
C SER A 240 -13.30 -16.20 -16.34
N GLN A 241 -12.91 -17.26 -17.07
CA GLN A 241 -11.69 -17.24 -17.90
C GLN A 241 -11.68 -16.05 -18.86
N LEU A 242 -12.77 -15.83 -19.59
CA LEU A 242 -12.88 -14.71 -20.54
C LEU A 242 -12.71 -13.36 -19.84
N VAL A 243 -13.51 -13.06 -18.81
CA VAL A 243 -13.46 -11.74 -18.15
C VAL A 243 -12.13 -11.50 -17.48
N GLY A 244 -11.57 -12.50 -16.79
CA GLY A 244 -10.26 -12.36 -16.15
C GLY A 244 -9.14 -12.07 -17.15
N MET A 245 -9.15 -12.73 -18.32
CA MET A 245 -8.19 -12.46 -19.38
C MET A 245 -8.37 -11.07 -20.02
N GLN A 246 -9.62 -10.63 -20.21
CA GLN A 246 -9.92 -9.28 -20.70
C GLN A 246 -9.45 -8.20 -19.73
N ILE A 247 -9.68 -8.38 -18.43
CA ILE A 247 -9.19 -7.48 -17.37
C ILE A 247 -7.65 -7.49 -17.34
N GLN A 248 -7.02 -8.65 -17.48
CA GLN A 248 -5.54 -8.75 -17.56
C GLN A 248 -5.00 -7.92 -18.72
N LEU A 249 -5.55 -8.07 -19.93
CA LEU A 249 -5.14 -7.27 -21.09
C LEU A 249 -5.37 -5.77 -20.88
N ALA A 250 -6.49 -5.40 -20.27
CA ALA A 250 -6.84 -4.01 -20.00
C ALA A 250 -5.93 -3.36 -18.94
N THR A 251 -5.43 -4.11 -17.96
CA THR A 251 -4.83 -3.53 -16.74
C THR A 251 -3.38 -3.95 -16.49
N LYS A 252 -2.87 -4.94 -17.24
CA LYS A 252 -1.62 -5.65 -16.98
C LYS A 252 -1.51 -6.22 -15.54
N GLY A 253 -2.65 -6.45 -14.87
CA GLY A 253 -2.70 -6.99 -13.52
C GLY A 253 -2.39 -5.98 -12.41
N TYR A 254 -2.24 -4.70 -12.71
CA TYR A 254 -2.04 -3.69 -11.67
C TYR A 254 -3.31 -3.47 -10.87
N HIS A 255 -3.24 -3.70 -9.55
CA HIS A 255 -4.39 -3.66 -8.64
C HIS A 255 -5.19 -2.35 -8.73
N SER A 256 -4.51 -1.20 -8.81
CA SER A 256 -5.16 0.11 -8.96
C SER A 256 -6.01 0.19 -10.22
N TYR A 257 -5.48 -0.23 -11.37
CA TYR A 257 -6.19 -0.21 -12.64
C TYR A 257 -7.32 -1.23 -12.69
N VAL A 258 -7.13 -2.42 -12.12
CA VAL A 258 -8.20 -3.44 -11.97
C VAL A 258 -9.35 -2.87 -11.15
N MET A 259 -9.08 -2.32 -9.97
CA MET A 259 -10.12 -1.77 -9.10
C MET A 259 -10.77 -0.52 -9.69
N SER A 260 -10.02 0.37 -10.33
CA SER A 260 -10.60 1.54 -11.02
C SER A 260 -11.54 1.11 -12.14
N LEU A 261 -11.12 0.15 -12.97
CA LEU A 261 -11.97 -0.37 -14.04
C LEU A 261 -13.26 -0.97 -13.48
N ILE A 262 -13.16 -1.83 -12.46
CA ILE A 262 -14.35 -2.46 -11.82
C ILE A 262 -15.26 -1.40 -11.21
N ARG A 263 -14.71 -0.40 -10.51
CA ARG A 263 -15.49 0.67 -9.86
C ARG A 263 -16.26 1.50 -10.88
N GLU A 264 -15.61 1.88 -11.98
CA GLU A 264 -16.28 2.64 -13.04
C GLU A 264 -17.34 1.81 -13.75
N SER A 265 -17.14 0.50 -13.91
CA SER A 265 -18.16 -0.39 -14.50
C SER A 265 -19.36 -0.55 -13.58
N ILE A 266 -19.14 -0.63 -12.27
CA ILE A 266 -20.21 -0.61 -11.27
C ILE A 266 -20.95 0.73 -11.30
N ALA A 267 -20.22 1.86 -11.36
CA ALA A 267 -20.83 3.18 -11.40
C ALA A 267 -21.73 3.35 -12.64
N HIS A 268 -21.27 2.87 -13.81
CA HIS A 268 -22.06 2.85 -15.03
C HIS A 268 -23.34 1.98 -14.89
N ALA A 269 -23.22 0.76 -14.37
CA ALA A 269 -24.39 -0.10 -14.14
C ALA A 269 -25.40 0.53 -13.16
N LEU A 270 -24.92 1.12 -12.05
CA LEU A 270 -25.76 1.78 -11.06
C LEU A 270 -26.43 3.04 -11.60
N HIS A 271 -25.81 3.74 -12.56
CA HIS A 271 -26.44 4.86 -13.27
C HIS A 271 -27.70 4.41 -14.00
N ASP A 272 -27.66 3.23 -14.62
CA ASP A 272 -28.79 2.59 -15.30
C ASP A 272 -29.75 1.86 -14.33
N ASN A 273 -29.60 2.04 -13.02
CA ASN A 273 -30.34 1.33 -11.97
C ASN A 273 -30.19 -0.21 -12.03
N ARG A 274 -29.06 -0.69 -12.54
CA ARG A 274 -28.70 -2.12 -12.55
C ARG A 274 -27.70 -2.44 -11.45
N GLN A 275 -27.86 -3.61 -10.84
CA GLN A 275 -26.91 -4.18 -9.86
C GLN A 275 -26.12 -5.38 -10.43
N VAL A 276 -26.33 -5.67 -11.72
CA VAL A 276 -25.61 -6.70 -12.47
C VAL A 276 -24.70 -6.00 -13.47
N ILE A 277 -23.40 -6.22 -13.32
CA ILE A 277 -22.36 -5.68 -14.19
C ILE A 277 -22.12 -6.68 -15.32
N THR A 278 -22.02 -6.16 -16.54
CA THR A 278 -21.87 -6.92 -17.78
C THR A 278 -20.61 -6.50 -18.54
N PRO A 279 -20.17 -7.25 -19.56
CA PRO A 279 -19.05 -6.84 -20.41
C PRO A 279 -19.25 -5.47 -21.09
N LEU A 280 -20.50 -5.02 -21.29
CA LEU A 280 -20.79 -3.69 -21.83
C LEU A 280 -20.36 -2.57 -20.88
N ASP A 281 -20.52 -2.78 -19.58
CA ASP A 281 -20.10 -1.82 -18.55
C ASP A 281 -18.56 -1.72 -18.50
N PHE A 282 -17.86 -2.86 -18.60
CA PHE A 282 -16.40 -2.88 -18.72
C PHE A 282 -15.91 -2.24 -20.02
N SER A 283 -16.59 -2.48 -21.13
CA SER A 283 -16.34 -1.84 -22.43
C SER A 283 -16.47 -0.32 -22.33
N TYR A 284 -17.51 0.18 -21.65
CA TYR A 284 -17.70 1.60 -21.37
C TYR A 284 -16.54 2.16 -20.54
N SER A 285 -16.21 1.53 -19.40
CA SER A 285 -15.13 1.99 -18.51
C SER A 285 -13.76 2.01 -19.18
N TRP A 286 -13.47 1.02 -20.04
CA TRP A 286 -12.23 1.00 -20.82
C TRP A 286 -12.16 2.17 -21.80
N LYS A 287 -13.27 2.54 -22.45
CA LYS A 287 -13.37 3.68 -23.38
C LYS A 287 -13.17 5.05 -22.71
N LEU A 288 -13.38 5.16 -21.39
CA LEU A 288 -13.01 6.36 -20.62
C LEU A 288 -11.50 6.61 -20.56
N GLY A 289 -10.69 5.61 -20.94
CA GLY A 289 -9.25 5.75 -21.08
C GLY A 289 -8.46 5.56 -19.78
N ILE A 290 -9.09 5.03 -18.73
CA ILE A 290 -8.51 4.82 -17.38
C ILE A 290 -7.20 4.01 -17.44
N THR A 291 -7.11 3.09 -18.40
CA THR A 291 -5.96 2.18 -18.53
C THR A 291 -5.02 2.51 -19.70
N LEU A 292 -5.22 3.63 -20.41
CA LEU A 292 -4.44 3.98 -21.62
C LEU A 292 -2.93 4.08 -21.36
N TYR A 293 -2.55 4.53 -20.16
CA TYR A 293 -1.15 4.63 -19.78
C TYR A 293 -0.44 3.26 -19.74
N ILE A 294 -1.15 2.22 -19.28
CA ILE A 294 -0.54 0.90 -19.01
C ILE A 294 -0.83 -0.10 -20.13
N SER A 295 -2.00 -0.04 -20.76
CA SER A 295 -2.47 -0.96 -21.79
C SER A 295 -2.48 -0.28 -23.15
N LYS A 296 -1.61 -0.74 -24.05
CA LYS A 296 -1.48 -0.26 -25.44
C LYS A 296 -2.35 -1.07 -26.42
N GLN A 297 -3.48 -1.60 -25.94
CA GLN A 297 -4.36 -2.39 -26.80
C GLN A 297 -5.10 -1.47 -27.77
N ASN A 298 -4.98 -1.75 -29.08
CA ASN A 298 -5.64 -0.97 -30.13
C ASN A 298 -7.13 -1.30 -30.26
N LYS A 299 -7.56 -2.43 -29.69
CA LYS A 299 -8.94 -2.93 -29.70
C LYS A 299 -9.41 -3.10 -28.27
N ASN A 300 -10.70 -2.89 -28.05
CA ASN A 300 -11.32 -3.04 -26.75
C ASN A 300 -11.23 -4.51 -26.28
N PRO A 301 -10.53 -4.81 -25.17
CA PRO A 301 -10.42 -6.18 -24.67
C PRO A 301 -11.78 -6.82 -24.41
N PHE A 302 -12.78 -6.04 -23.96
CA PHE A 302 -14.12 -6.54 -23.61
C PHE A 302 -14.99 -6.92 -24.81
N GLU A 303 -14.52 -6.64 -26.03
CA GLU A 303 -15.16 -7.05 -27.30
C GLU A 303 -14.42 -8.25 -27.94
N MET A 304 -13.31 -8.70 -27.35
CA MET A 304 -12.51 -9.83 -27.85
C MET A 304 -13.00 -11.17 -27.31
N ASN A 305 -12.84 -12.23 -28.12
CA ASN A 305 -13.02 -13.62 -27.70
C ASN A 305 -11.71 -14.24 -27.15
N ILE A 306 -11.81 -15.41 -26.53
CA ILE A 306 -10.67 -16.10 -25.89
C ILE A 306 -9.50 -16.30 -26.87
N SER A 307 -9.76 -16.76 -28.10
CA SER A 307 -8.71 -17.01 -29.09
C SER A 307 -7.95 -15.75 -29.48
N GLN A 308 -8.66 -14.63 -29.63
CA GLN A 308 -8.04 -13.33 -29.87
C GLN A 308 -7.18 -12.89 -28.68
N ILE A 309 -7.65 -13.11 -27.46
CA ILE A 309 -6.91 -12.73 -26.25
C ILE A 309 -5.65 -13.57 -26.06
N ILE A 310 -5.73 -14.89 -26.27
CA ILE A 310 -4.56 -15.79 -26.17
C ILE A 310 -3.46 -15.38 -27.15
N SER A 311 -3.80 -14.84 -28.33
CA SER A 311 -2.80 -14.37 -29.28
C SER A 311 -2.03 -13.10 -28.85
N LEU A 312 -2.47 -12.44 -27.77
CA LEU A 312 -1.95 -11.15 -27.28
C LEU A 312 -1.26 -11.24 -25.91
N ILE A 313 -1.33 -12.40 -25.24
CA ILE A 313 -0.72 -12.69 -23.93
C ILE A 313 0.52 -13.55 -24.17
#